data_AF-A0A850LVG0-F1
#
_entry.id   AF-A0A850LVG0-F1
#
_cell.length_a   1.000
_cell.length_b   1.000
_cell.length_c   1.000
_cell.angle_alpha   90.00
_cell.angle_beta   90.00
_cell.angle_gamma   90.00
#
_symmetry.space_group_name_H-M   'P 1'
#
loop_
_entity.id
_entity.type
_entity.pdbx_description
1 polymer ?
#
loop_
_entity_poly.entity_id
_entity_poly.type
_entity_poly.pdbx_seq_one_letter_code
_entity_poly.pdbx_strand_id
1 'polypeptide(L)'
;MKKIFLILFVILFTFSLFLYSKEKINFTGTWKLDPTKSELQQRGNRPAPEIMLNINQKDDEITIETVYVTTEGERKTEMNLVIGEEEKKIDSPMMGFRRRPGT
;
A
#
# COMPACT_ATOMS: atom_id res chain seq x y z
N MET A 1 -6.09 0.38 55.98
CA MET A 1 -4.87 0.41 55.16
C MET A 1 -4.90 -0.53 53.96
N LYS A 2 -5.19 -1.84 54.11
CA LYS A 2 -5.22 -2.81 52.98
C LYS A 2 -6.20 -2.46 51.83
N LYS A 3 -7.36 -1.86 52.15
CA LYS A 3 -8.37 -1.49 51.14
C LYS A 3 -7.93 -0.35 50.21
N ILE A 4 -7.09 0.57 50.70
CA ILE A 4 -6.58 1.72 49.92
C ILE A 4 -5.57 1.24 48.88
N PHE A 5 -4.69 0.30 49.27
CA PHE A 5 -3.75 -0.34 48.34
C PHE A 5 -4.45 -1.10 47.22
N LEU A 6 -5.57 -1.78 47.53
CA LEU A 6 -6.32 -2.53 46.53
C LEU A 6 -7.00 -1.61 45.51
N ILE A 7 -7.55 -0.49 45.95
CA ILE A 7 -8.14 0.53 45.07
C ILE A 7 -7.07 1.13 44.15
N LEU A 8 -5.90 1.46 44.69
CA LEU A 8 -4.81 2.03 43.91
C LEU A 8 -4.30 1.06 42.83
N PHE A 9 -4.23 -0.24 43.16
CA PHE A 9 -3.82 -1.28 42.23
C PHE A 9 -4.81 -1.47 41.09
N VAL A 10 -6.12 -1.41 41.38
CA VAL A 10 -7.17 -1.50 40.35
C VAL A 10 -7.10 -0.31 39.39
N ILE A 11 -6.88 0.91 39.91
CA ILE A 11 -6.76 2.12 39.08
C ILE A 11 -5.53 2.04 38.17
N LEU A 12 -4.38 1.62 38.70
CA LEU A 12 -3.17 1.43 37.89
C LEU A 12 -3.34 0.35 36.81
N PHE A 13 -4.02 -0.75 37.15
CA PHE A 13 -4.25 -1.84 36.21
C PHE A 13 -5.19 -1.42 35.08
N THR A 14 -6.28 -0.71 35.37
CA THR A 14 -7.20 -0.23 34.33
C THR A 14 -6.55 0.84 33.46
N PHE A 15 -5.73 1.73 34.02
CA PHE A 15 -5.00 2.74 33.25
C PHE A 15 -4.01 2.13 32.25
N SER A 16 -3.41 0.98 32.60
CA SER A 16 -2.48 0.27 31.69
C SER A 16 -3.15 -0.27 30.43
N LEU A 17 -4.45 -0.63 30.49
CA LEU A 17 -5.19 -1.17 29.34
C LEU A 17 -5.56 -0.09 28.31
N PHE A 18 -5.77 1.15 28.74
CA PHE A 18 -6.09 2.26 27.84
C PHE A 18 -4.92 2.73 26.98
N LEU A 19 -3.68 2.45 27.40
CA LEU A 19 -2.47 2.90 26.70
C LEU A 19 -2.08 1.99 25.52
N TYR A 20 -2.73 0.84 25.36
CA TYR A 20 -2.47 -0.11 24.25
C TYR A 20 -3.34 0.15 23.02
N SER A 21 -3.73 1.39 22.75
CA SER A 21 -4.28 1.76 21.44
C SER A 21 -3.14 1.78 20.42
N LYS A 22 -2.82 0.62 19.85
CA LYS A 22 -1.85 0.48 18.76
C LYS A 22 -2.42 1.20 17.54
N GLU A 23 -1.88 2.38 17.22
CA GLU A 23 -2.21 3.08 15.98
C GLU A 23 -2.00 2.13 14.80
N LYS A 24 -3.08 1.85 14.05
CA LYS A 24 -2.98 1.07 12.82
C LYS A 24 -2.23 1.93 11.80
N ILE A 25 -1.23 1.34 11.13
CA ILE A 25 -0.51 2.03 10.05
C ILE A 25 -1.51 2.34 8.94
N ASN A 26 -1.53 3.59 8.50
CA ASN A 26 -2.34 4.05 7.38
C ASN A 26 -1.45 4.26 6.15
N PHE A 27 -1.69 3.48 5.10
CA PHE A 27 -0.96 3.54 3.82
C PHE A 27 -1.60 4.48 2.80
N THR A 28 -2.68 5.17 3.17
CA THR A 28 -3.42 6.08 2.27
C THR A 28 -2.51 7.15 1.72
N GLY A 29 -2.53 7.33 0.40
CA GLY A 29 -1.76 8.36 -0.27
C GLY A 29 -1.59 8.11 -1.76
N THR A 30 -1.01 9.10 -2.44
CA THR A 30 -0.69 9.02 -3.86
C THR A 30 0.81 8.93 -4.03
N TRP A 31 1.26 7.87 -4.68
CA TRP A 31 2.68 7.61 -4.95
C TRP A 31 2.92 7.72 -6.45
N LYS A 32 3.68 8.73 -6.88
CA LYS A 32 4.06 8.90 -8.28
C LYS A 32 5.50 8.44 -8.48
N LEU A 33 5.74 7.68 -9.55
CA LEU A 33 7.09 7.34 -9.95
C LEU A 33 7.81 8.60 -10.43
N ASP A 34 8.96 8.91 -9.81
CA ASP A 34 9.85 9.97 -10.28
C ASP A 34 10.66 9.43 -11.49
N PRO A 35 10.38 9.92 -12.72
CA PRO A 35 11.04 9.40 -13.90
C PRO A 35 12.55 9.67 -13.87
N THR A 36 13.00 10.77 -13.25
CA THR A 36 14.41 11.18 -13.23
C THR A 36 15.31 10.22 -12.45
N LYS A 37 14.72 9.42 -11.56
CA LYS A 37 15.41 8.41 -10.75
C LYS A 37 15.30 7.00 -11.33
N SER A 38 14.62 6.82 -12.46
CA SER A 38 14.39 5.51 -13.04
C SER A 38 15.59 5.06 -13.88
N GLU A 39 16.25 3.97 -13.45
CA GLU A 39 17.34 3.34 -14.22
C GLU A 39 16.90 2.85 -15.61
N LEU A 40 15.59 2.58 -15.79
CA LEU A 40 15.02 2.18 -17.08
C LEU A 40 15.12 3.30 -18.14
N GLN A 41 15.14 4.58 -17.73
CA GLN A 41 15.40 5.69 -18.64
C GLN A 41 16.88 5.77 -19.02
N GLN A 42 17.77 5.43 -18.09
CA GLN A 42 19.22 5.57 -18.28
C GLN A 42 19.78 4.57 -19.30
N ARG A 43 19.15 3.39 -19.44
CA ARG A 43 19.65 2.30 -20.31
C ARG A 43 19.15 2.32 -21.75
N GLY A 44 18.13 3.09 -22.07
CA GLY A 44 17.62 3.15 -23.43
C GLY A 44 16.60 4.25 -23.51
N ASN A 45 16.97 5.31 -24.23
CA ASN A 45 16.34 6.62 -24.50
C ASN A 45 14.81 6.61 -24.76
N ARG A 46 14.04 5.95 -23.90
CA ARG A 46 12.60 5.79 -23.93
C ARG A 46 12.03 6.66 -22.83
N PRO A 47 10.95 7.41 -23.09
CA PRO A 47 10.25 8.12 -22.04
C PRO A 47 9.81 7.11 -20.97
N ALA A 48 9.97 7.49 -19.70
CA ALA A 48 9.44 6.64 -18.63
C ALA A 48 7.92 6.71 -18.71
N PRO A 49 7.21 5.59 -18.51
CA PRO A 49 5.78 5.65 -18.32
C PRO A 49 5.48 6.49 -17.08
N GLU A 50 4.50 7.39 -17.15
CA GLU A 50 3.98 8.00 -15.93
C GLU A 50 3.14 6.95 -15.21
N ILE A 51 3.62 6.54 -14.04
CA ILE A 51 2.94 5.56 -13.19
C ILE A 51 2.59 6.25 -11.88
N MET A 52 1.33 6.13 -11.50
CA MET A 52 0.80 6.65 -10.23
C MET A 52 0.04 5.53 -9.52
N LEU A 53 0.31 5.36 -8.22
CA LEU A 53 -0.45 4.50 -7.33
C LEU A 53 -1.29 5.38 -6.42
N ASN A 54 -2.60 5.17 -6.41
CA ASN A 54 -3.51 5.77 -5.48
C ASN A 54 -3.95 4.71 -4.49
N ILE A 55 -3.47 4.81 -3.26
CA ILE A 55 -3.75 3.87 -2.18
C ILE A 55 -4.80 4.51 -1.27
N ASN A 56 -5.90 3.81 -1.07
CA ASN A 56 -6.94 4.18 -0.12
C ASN A 56 -7.09 3.05 0.90
N GLN A 57 -6.94 3.36 2.18
CA GLN A 57 -7.14 2.38 3.25
C GLN A 57 -8.33 2.79 4.11
N LYS A 58 -9.27 1.86 4.25
CA LYS A 58 -10.39 1.96 5.18
C LYS A 58 -10.34 0.77 6.12
N ASP A 59 -9.99 1.03 7.38
CA ASP A 59 -9.79 0.00 8.39
C ASP A 59 -8.75 -1.06 7.96
N ASP A 60 -9.21 -2.28 7.72
CA ASP A 60 -8.39 -3.42 7.28
C ASP A 60 -8.47 -3.67 5.76
N GLU A 61 -9.23 -2.86 5.02
CA GLU A 61 -9.33 -2.92 3.56
C GLU A 61 -8.41 -1.88 2.91
N ILE A 62 -7.59 -2.30 1.95
CA ILE A 62 -6.71 -1.46 1.14
C ILE A 62 -7.14 -1.59 -0.33
N THR A 63 -7.49 -0.48 -0.96
CA THR A 63 -7.67 -0.36 -2.40
C THR A 63 -6.44 0.32 -3.00
N ILE A 64 -5.84 -0.31 -4.01
CA ILE A 64 -4.71 0.21 -4.78
C ILE A 64 -5.17 0.40 -6.23
N GLU A 65 -5.31 1.64 -6.66
CA GLU A 65 -5.51 2.00 -8.06
C GLU A 65 -4.15 2.33 -8.69
N THR A 66 -3.75 1.55 -9.70
CA THR A 66 -2.57 1.82 -10.52
C THR A 66 -2.98 2.49 -11.81
N VAL A 67 -2.45 3.69 -12.04
CA VAL A 67 -2.67 4.50 -13.24
C VAL A 67 -1.41 4.48 -14.08
N TYR A 68 -1.53 4.03 -15.32
CA TYR A 68 -0.49 4.06 -16.35
C TYR A 68 -0.88 5.06 -17.44
N VAL A 69 -0.10 6.12 -17.60
CA VAL A 69 -0.27 7.04 -18.73
C VAL A 69 0.64 6.59 -19.87
N THR A 70 0.02 6.26 -21.01
CA THR A 70 0.71 5.88 -22.24
C THR A 70 0.38 6.87 -23.36
N THR A 71 1.10 6.82 -24.47
CA THR A 71 0.78 7.61 -25.68
C THR A 71 -0.59 7.27 -26.27
N GLU A 72 -1.16 6.11 -25.92
CA GLU A 72 -2.49 5.65 -26.36
C GLU A 72 -3.61 6.06 -25.39
N GLY A 73 -3.28 6.68 -24.25
CA GLY A 73 -4.21 7.08 -23.20
C GLY A 73 -3.87 6.51 -21.83
N GLU A 74 -4.77 6.74 -20.88
CA GLU A 74 -4.66 6.32 -19.48
C GLU A 74 -5.26 4.91 -19.29
N ARG A 75 -4.48 3.99 -18.71
CA ARG A 75 -4.96 2.67 -18.28
C ARG A 75 -4.98 2.62 -16.76
N LYS A 76 -6.13 2.24 -16.20
CA LYS A 76 -6.34 2.08 -14.76
C LYS A 76 -6.50 0.60 -14.42
N THR A 77 -5.85 0.16 -13.36
CA THR A 77 -6.04 -1.17 -12.78
C THR A 77 -6.29 -1.01 -11.30
N GLU A 78 -7.36 -1.60 -10.79
CA GLU A 78 -7.73 -1.54 -9.38
C GLU A 78 -7.46 -2.90 -8.73
N MET A 79 -6.96 -2.85 -7.50
CA MET A 79 -6.71 -4.03 -6.69
C MET A 79 -7.22 -3.79 -5.26
N ASN A 80 -7.92 -4.77 -4.70
CA ASN A 80 -8.39 -4.74 -3.32
C ASN A 80 -7.68 -5.81 -2.49
N LEU A 81 -7.22 -5.42 -1.31
CA LEU A 81 -6.44 -6.20 -0.36
C LEU A 81 -7.06 -6.10 1.03
N VAL A 82 -7.01 -7.18 1.82
CA VAL A 82 -7.48 -7.19 3.22
C VAL A 82 -6.28 -7.52 4.11
N ILE A 83 -6.01 -6.66 5.09
CA ILE A 83 -4.89 -6.82 6.04
C ILE A 83 -5.23 -7.96 7.00
N GLY A 84 -4.42 -9.03 6.98
CA GLY A 84 -4.55 -10.16 7.92
C GLY A 84 -5.06 -11.46 7.32
N GLU A 85 -5.43 -11.49 6.03
CA GLU A 85 -5.57 -12.75 5.29
C GLU A 85 -4.19 -13.28 4.87
N GLU A 86 -4.00 -14.61 4.90
CA GLU A 86 -2.78 -15.30 4.43
C GLU A 86 -2.38 -14.82 3.02
N GLU A 87 -1.07 -14.85 2.74
CA GLU A 87 -0.44 -14.46 1.47
C GLU A 87 -1.29 -14.83 0.24
N LYS A 88 -2.10 -13.89 -0.24
CA LYS A 88 -2.68 -14.00 -1.57
C LYS A 88 -1.55 -13.75 -2.56
N LYS A 89 -1.09 -14.81 -3.23
CA LYS A 89 -0.27 -14.66 -4.44
C LYS A 89 -1.08 -13.84 -5.44
N ILE A 90 -0.66 -12.59 -5.60
CA ILE A 90 -1.21 -11.70 -6.60
C ILE A 90 -0.56 -12.09 -7.91
N ASP A 91 -1.25 -12.91 -8.71
CA ASP A 91 -0.95 -13.02 -10.12
C ASP A 91 -1.34 -11.67 -10.75
N SER A 92 -0.43 -10.70 -10.65
CA SER A 92 -0.52 -9.49 -11.46
C SER A 92 -0.64 -9.95 -12.90
N PRO A 93 -1.65 -9.47 -13.67
CA PRO A 93 -1.74 -9.80 -15.08
C PRO A 93 -0.43 -9.32 -15.70
N MET A 94 0.48 -10.28 -15.96
CA MET A 94 1.77 -10.01 -16.55
C MET A 94 1.48 -9.22 -17.81
N MET A 95 1.96 -7.97 -17.83
CA MET A 95 1.94 -7.10 -18.98
C MET A 95 2.51 -7.92 -20.13
N GLY A 96 1.62 -8.42 -21.00
CA GLY A 96 1.97 -9.39 -22.01
C GLY A 96 3.00 -8.76 -22.93
N PHE A 97 4.28 -9.04 -22.69
CA PHE A 97 5.32 -8.85 -23.67
C PHE A 97 5.00 -9.82 -24.80
N ARG A 98 4.10 -9.41 -25.70
CA ARG A 98 3.98 -9.98 -27.03
C ARG A 98 5.35 -9.79 -27.67
N ARG A 99 6.20 -10.81 -27.55
CA ARG A 99 7.38 -10.96 -28.38
C ARG A 99 6.86 -10.90 -29.81
N ARG A 100 7.11 -9.78 -30.50
CA ARG A 100 6.96 -9.74 -31.96
C ARG A 100 7.82 -10.89 -32.49
N PRO A 101 7.27 -11.88 -33.21
CA PRO A 101 8.11 -12.82 -33.93
C PRO A 101 8.91 -12.01 -34.95
N GLY A 102 10.22 -12.27 -34.99
CA GLY A 102 11.16 -11.55 -35.82
C GLY A 102 10.75 -11.54 -37.28
N THR A 103 10.87 -10.36 -37.88
CA THR A 103 11.06 -10.15 -39.31
C THR A 103 12.45 -9.59 -39.50
#